data_AF-A0A916UC56-F1
#
_entry.id   AF-A0A916UC56-F1
#
_cell.length_a   1.000
_cell.length_b   1.000
_cell.length_c   1.000
_cell.angle_alpha   90.00
_cell.angle_beta   90.00
_cell.angle_gamma   90.00
#
_symmetry.space_group_name_H-M   'P 1'
#
loop_
_entity.id
_entity.type
_entity.pdbx_description
1 polymer ?
#
loop_
_entity_poly.entity_id
_entity_poly.type
_entity_poly.pdbx_seq_one_letter_code
_entity_poly.pdbx_strand_id
1 'polypeptide(L)'
;MVALPFQGVKRHAASAFARSGAVVSSVNNVVVKIPFADKVLFSAQATKITDYPPISETSENEPIRLTLDQVEEFGRALDEIRFRHLADLGDRDRQYIYSVLRTQRALEVAGRGLFYLSFIPPVWLAAVGALAMSKIIDNLEIGHNVMHGQYDFMHERGFNSRVFEWDMAVQSDLWRYSHNYRHHTFTNVADQDRDIGFGVMRMDEDRPWHPFFLLNPVLGTLIVVWFEWLTALHVLELDHSVVGGDTKAKVKKVVQHWWAKIAPQAIKDYVFFPALSGPLFPLTFAGNATANIIRNLWVGNLVFCGHFPAGSQTFSDKDIEGETRGEWYLRQILGSANFTGSRLFHILSGHTGHQVEHHLFPDIPAWRLPEISVEVQALCEKYGLPYNTGRLSSQLLSAWVRIVKLGLPPSWVKPEAFRTVIVDRGARRPS
;
A
#
# COMPACT_ATOMS: atom_id res chain seq x y z
N MET A 1 -28.69 41.66 -45.90
CA MET A 1 -27.49 41.88 -45.08
C MET A 1 -26.87 40.51 -44.83
N VAL A 2 -26.20 39.94 -45.85
CA VAL A 2 -24.76 40.09 -46.18
C VAL A 2 -23.93 39.33 -45.14
N ALA A 3 -23.20 38.24 -45.43
CA ALA A 3 -22.94 37.49 -46.65
C ALA A 3 -22.49 36.05 -46.31
N LEU A 4 -22.75 35.11 -47.22
CA LEU A 4 -22.14 33.78 -47.40
C LEU A 4 -20.68 33.92 -47.93
N PRO A 5 -19.97 32.94 -48.58
CA PRO A 5 -19.94 31.44 -48.61
C PRO A 5 -18.47 30.85 -48.74
N PHE A 6 -18.35 29.56 -49.16
CA PHE A 6 -17.23 28.88 -49.89
C PHE A 6 -16.16 28.14 -49.06
N GLN A 7 -15.63 26.96 -49.41
CA GLN A 7 -15.90 25.88 -50.38
C GLN A 7 -14.99 24.69 -49.96
N GLY A 8 -15.39 23.42 -50.06
CA GLY A 8 -14.89 22.45 -51.07
C GLY A 8 -13.41 22.06 -50.88
N VAL A 9 -13.04 20.77 -50.67
CA VAL A 9 -12.77 19.80 -51.76
C VAL A 9 -13.08 18.35 -51.33
N LYS A 10 -13.47 17.57 -52.34
CA LYS A 10 -13.98 16.19 -52.36
C LYS A 10 -12.89 15.10 -52.55
N ARG A 11 -13.18 13.93 -51.97
CA ARG A 11 -13.18 12.54 -52.53
C ARG A 11 -11.88 11.71 -52.73
N HIS A 12 -11.88 10.60 -51.99
CA HIS A 12 -11.76 9.17 -52.40
C HIS A 12 -10.42 8.54 -52.82
N ALA A 13 -9.94 7.60 -51.99
CA ALA A 13 -9.80 6.15 -52.25
C ALA A 13 -9.58 5.47 -50.88
N ALA A 14 -10.46 4.65 -50.32
CA ALA A 14 -10.86 3.28 -50.66
C ALA A 14 -9.74 2.22 -50.50
N SER A 15 -10.05 1.22 -49.65
CA SER A 15 -9.30 0.02 -49.24
C SER A 15 -8.21 0.26 -48.15
N ALA A 16 -8.22 -0.40 -46.99
CA ALA A 16 -8.64 -1.76 -46.68
C ALA A 16 -9.42 -1.90 -45.35
N PHE A 17 -10.43 -2.78 -45.40
CA PHE A 17 -10.97 -3.62 -44.32
C PHE A 17 -9.83 -4.19 -43.42
N ALA A 18 -9.99 -4.57 -42.15
CA ALA A 18 -11.08 -4.56 -41.20
C ALA A 18 -10.58 -5.13 -39.85
N ARG A 19 -11.44 -5.03 -38.82
CA ARG A 19 -11.48 -5.82 -37.57
C ARG A 19 -10.54 -5.39 -36.43
N SER A 20 -11.07 -4.57 -35.54
CA SER A 20 -11.57 -5.11 -34.25
C SER A 20 -12.56 -4.10 -33.66
N GLY A 21 -13.80 -4.55 -33.48
CA GLY A 21 -14.78 -3.83 -32.70
C GLY A 21 -14.50 -4.06 -31.23
N ALA A 22 -14.45 -2.99 -30.45
CA ALA A 22 -14.70 -3.04 -29.02
C ALA A 22 -15.76 -1.98 -28.73
N VAL A 23 -17.00 -2.47 -28.63
CA VAL A 23 -18.11 -1.77 -28.00
C VAL A 23 -17.73 -1.55 -26.54
N VAL A 24 -17.86 -0.31 -26.07
CA VAL A 24 -17.67 0.06 -24.67
C VAL A 24 -18.77 -0.62 -23.85
N SER A 25 -18.40 -1.62 -23.04
CA SER A 25 -19.23 -2.15 -21.97
C SER A 25 -18.40 -2.40 -20.71
N SER A 26 -18.86 -1.82 -19.60
CA SER A 26 -18.53 -2.12 -18.20
C SER A 26 -17.05 -2.04 -17.77
N VAL A 27 -16.78 -1.06 -16.90
CA VAL A 27 -15.65 -1.03 -15.97
C VAL A 27 -15.76 -2.26 -15.06
N ASN A 28 -15.06 -3.35 -15.37
CA ASN A 28 -14.91 -4.53 -14.48
C ASN A 28 -13.77 -5.49 -14.89
N ASN A 29 -12.76 -4.99 -15.60
CA ASN A 29 -11.58 -5.77 -15.98
C ASN A 29 -10.29 -4.99 -15.67
N VAL A 30 -9.93 -4.91 -14.40
CA VAL A 30 -8.52 -4.68 -14.02
C VAL A 30 -8.01 -6.00 -13.46
N VAL A 31 -7.52 -6.86 -14.35
CA VAL A 31 -6.42 -7.76 -13.98
C VAL A 31 -5.22 -6.84 -13.92
N VAL A 32 -4.55 -6.72 -12.77
CA VAL A 32 -3.30 -5.98 -12.66
C VAL A 32 -2.26 -6.73 -13.49
N LYS A 33 -2.16 -6.38 -14.77
CA LYS A 33 -1.00 -6.68 -15.59
C LYS A 33 -0.05 -5.51 -15.41
N ILE A 34 1.10 -5.76 -14.80
CA ILE A 34 2.22 -4.81 -14.80
C ILE A 34 2.62 -4.61 -16.27
N PRO A 35 2.49 -3.40 -16.84
CA PRO A 35 2.66 -3.21 -18.26
C PRO A 35 4.14 -3.13 -18.60
N PHE A 36 4.80 -4.28 -18.78
CA PHE A 36 6.06 -4.35 -19.51
C PHE A 36 5.72 -4.67 -20.97
N ALA A 37 5.45 -3.63 -21.77
CA ALA A 37 5.25 -3.78 -23.21
C ALA A 37 6.12 -2.75 -23.94
N ASP A 38 7.23 -3.27 -24.47
CA ASP A 38 7.98 -2.84 -25.66
C ASP A 38 7.90 -1.36 -26.05
N LYS A 39 8.87 -0.59 -25.54
CA LYS A 39 9.66 0.39 -26.31
C LYS A 39 10.75 0.97 -25.41
N VAL A 40 11.95 0.44 -25.52
CA VAL A 40 13.11 1.00 -24.85
C VAL A 40 13.89 1.89 -25.80
N LEU A 41 13.83 3.20 -25.57
CA LEU A 41 14.80 4.16 -26.08
C LEU A 41 15.78 4.43 -24.94
N PHE A 42 16.96 3.80 -24.99
CA PHE A 42 17.97 3.89 -23.93
C PHE A 42 18.80 5.18 -24.07
N SER A 43 18.84 5.98 -23.00
CA SER A 43 19.89 6.99 -22.78
C SER A 43 21.12 6.32 -22.17
N ALA A 44 22.31 6.62 -22.71
CA ALA A 44 23.59 5.96 -22.39
C ALA A 44 24.31 6.60 -21.18
N GLN A 45 23.64 6.70 -20.03
CA GLN A 45 24.26 7.15 -18.77
C GLN A 45 24.03 6.14 -17.66
N ALA A 46 24.96 6.06 -16.70
CA ALA A 46 24.77 5.29 -15.47
C ALA A 46 23.54 5.83 -14.76
N THR A 47 22.54 4.96 -14.54
CA THR A 47 21.34 5.32 -13.79
C THR A 47 21.61 4.97 -12.34
N LYS A 48 21.71 5.98 -11.49
CA LYS A 48 21.62 5.73 -10.06
C LYS A 48 20.18 5.33 -9.77
N ILE A 49 19.99 4.33 -8.92
CA ILE A 49 18.64 4.03 -8.42
C ILE A 49 18.17 5.15 -7.48
N THR A 50 19.11 5.92 -6.91
CA THR A 50 18.85 7.11 -6.10
C THR A 50 19.97 8.14 -6.16
N ASP A 51 19.63 9.42 -6.05
CA ASP A 51 20.57 10.56 -5.96
C ASP A 51 20.99 10.94 -4.51
N TYR A 52 20.94 10.01 -3.55
CA TYR A 52 21.33 10.31 -2.16
C TYR A 52 22.83 10.62 -1.98
N PRO A 53 23.20 11.56 -1.08
CA PRO A 53 24.59 11.81 -0.74
C PRO A 53 25.19 10.57 -0.05
N PRO A 54 26.43 10.18 -0.38
CA PRO A 54 27.08 9.04 0.25
C PRO A 54 27.26 9.29 1.75
N ILE A 55 27.03 8.26 2.56
CA ILE A 55 27.42 8.26 3.98
C ILE A 55 28.96 8.36 4.02
N SER A 56 29.53 9.14 4.94
CA SER A 56 30.97 9.46 5.04
C SER A 56 31.94 8.28 4.76
N GLU A 57 33.13 8.59 4.23
CA GLU A 57 34.22 7.66 3.84
C GLU A 57 34.70 6.68 4.94
N THR A 58 33.90 5.66 5.23
CA THR A 58 34.33 4.43 5.92
C THR A 58 33.99 3.25 5.00
N SER A 59 34.70 2.13 5.12
CA SER A 59 34.56 0.96 4.23
C SER A 59 33.15 0.34 4.20
N GLU A 60 32.30 0.67 5.17
CA GLU A 60 30.88 0.24 5.24
C GLU A 60 29.93 1.12 4.41
N ASN A 61 30.41 2.26 3.90
CA ASN A 61 29.60 3.30 3.25
C ASN A 61 29.88 3.48 1.75
N GLU A 62 30.70 2.62 1.14
CA GLU A 62 30.89 2.65 -0.30
C GLU A 62 29.56 2.33 -1.03
N PRO A 63 29.22 3.07 -2.12
CA PRO A 63 28.07 2.75 -2.94
C PRO A 63 28.13 1.32 -3.46
N ILE A 64 27.02 0.60 -3.37
CA ILE A 64 26.89 -0.72 -3.99
C ILE A 64 26.77 -0.50 -5.48
N ARG A 65 27.69 -1.08 -6.26
CA ARG A 65 27.67 -1.00 -7.72
C ARG A 65 27.27 -2.34 -8.30
N LEU A 66 26.18 -2.36 -9.06
CA LEU A 66 25.70 -3.52 -9.79
C LEU A 66 25.78 -3.23 -11.28
N THR A 67 26.24 -4.20 -12.05
CA THR A 67 26.08 -4.18 -13.51
C THR A 67 24.63 -4.45 -13.89
N LEU A 68 24.19 -3.97 -15.06
CA LEU A 68 22.83 -4.27 -15.54
C LEU A 68 22.56 -5.79 -15.62
N ASP A 69 23.55 -6.60 -16.02
CA ASP A 69 23.41 -8.06 -16.08
C ASP A 69 23.17 -8.68 -14.69
N GLN A 70 23.84 -8.18 -13.65
CA GLN A 70 23.60 -8.61 -12.26
C GLN A 70 22.19 -8.23 -11.80
N VAL A 71 21.69 -7.04 -12.15
CA VAL A 71 20.33 -6.61 -11.82
C VAL A 71 19.28 -7.48 -12.52
N GLU A 72 19.51 -7.84 -13.78
CA GLU A 72 18.63 -8.75 -14.52
C GLU A 72 18.68 -10.18 -13.98
N GLU A 73 19.84 -10.68 -13.57
CA GLU A 73 19.95 -11.98 -12.88
C GLU A 73 19.21 -11.96 -11.55
N PHE A 74 19.38 -10.90 -10.76
CA PHE A 74 18.67 -10.69 -9.51
C PHE A 74 17.15 -10.68 -9.70
N GLY A 75 16.66 -9.93 -10.69
CA GLY A 75 15.23 -9.89 -11.02
C GLY A 75 14.67 -11.24 -11.43
N ARG A 76 15.41 -12.01 -12.26
CA ARG A 76 15.02 -13.39 -12.62
C ARG A 76 14.96 -14.32 -11.42
N ALA A 77 15.90 -14.21 -10.48
CA ALA A 77 15.91 -15.03 -9.27
C ALA A 77 14.70 -14.73 -8.36
N LEU A 78 14.31 -13.46 -8.24
CA LEU A 78 13.08 -13.08 -7.52
C LEU A 78 11.82 -13.58 -8.22
N ASP A 79 11.76 -13.51 -9.55
CA ASP A 79 10.67 -14.10 -10.33
C ASP A 79 10.57 -15.60 -10.11
N GLU A 80 11.69 -16.32 -10.08
CA GLU A 80 11.71 -17.76 -9.82
C GLU A 80 11.18 -18.10 -8.41
N ILE A 81 11.55 -17.33 -7.39
CA ILE A 81 10.97 -17.43 -6.04
C ILE A 81 9.45 -17.26 -6.13
N ARG A 82 8.97 -16.17 -6.75
CA ARG A 82 7.55 -15.89 -6.90
C ARG A 82 6.81 -17.05 -7.59
N PHE A 83 7.34 -17.54 -8.71
CA PHE A 83 6.70 -18.59 -9.50
C PHE A 83 6.62 -19.92 -8.75
N ARG A 84 7.65 -20.30 -7.98
CA ARG A 84 7.59 -21.52 -7.15
C ARG A 84 6.48 -21.45 -6.13
N HIS A 85 6.36 -20.34 -5.41
CA HIS A 85 5.32 -20.16 -4.39
C HIS A 85 3.91 -20.08 -5.00
N LEU A 86 3.76 -19.44 -6.17
CA LEU A 86 2.49 -19.43 -6.90
C LEU A 86 2.09 -20.83 -7.42
N ALA A 87 3.06 -21.62 -7.87
CA ALA A 87 2.81 -22.98 -8.35
C ALA A 87 2.43 -23.97 -7.22
N ASP A 88 2.83 -23.67 -5.99
CA ASP A 88 2.54 -24.48 -4.78
C ASP A 88 1.22 -24.08 -4.07
N LEU A 89 0.48 -23.10 -4.58
CA LEU A 89 -0.79 -22.69 -3.98
C LEU A 89 -1.81 -23.83 -3.99
N GLY A 90 -2.47 -24.05 -2.85
CA GLY A 90 -3.42 -25.14 -2.73
C GLY A 90 -4.17 -25.20 -1.41
N ASP A 91 -4.46 -26.41 -0.95
CA ASP A 91 -5.34 -26.64 0.20
C ASP A 91 -4.76 -26.11 1.53
N ARG A 92 -3.44 -26.02 1.67
CA ARG A 92 -2.79 -25.42 2.86
C ARG A 92 -3.19 -23.96 3.02
N ASP A 93 -3.18 -23.19 1.93
CA ASP A 93 -3.59 -21.78 1.89
C ASP A 93 -5.09 -21.62 2.17
N ARG A 94 -5.92 -22.47 1.55
CA ARG A 94 -7.37 -22.48 1.75
C ARG A 94 -7.73 -22.76 3.21
N GLN A 95 -7.12 -23.79 3.81
CA GLN A 95 -7.36 -24.15 5.21
C GLN A 95 -6.90 -23.04 6.17
N TYR A 96 -5.78 -22.38 5.85
CA TYR A 96 -5.29 -21.25 6.60
C TYR A 96 -6.32 -20.11 6.65
N ILE A 97 -6.75 -19.60 5.50
CA ILE A 97 -7.67 -18.45 5.47
C ILE A 97 -9.04 -18.79 6.07
N TYR A 98 -9.52 -20.02 5.92
CA TYR A 98 -10.73 -20.48 6.60
C TYR A 98 -10.56 -20.53 8.12
N SER A 99 -9.38 -20.90 8.63
CA SER A 99 -9.10 -20.85 10.07
C SER A 99 -9.09 -19.43 10.60
N VAL A 100 -8.48 -18.50 9.85
CA VAL A 100 -8.47 -17.07 10.18
C VAL A 100 -9.90 -16.53 10.21
N LEU A 101 -10.70 -16.79 9.17
CA LEU A 101 -12.09 -16.34 9.10
C LEU A 101 -12.92 -16.87 10.26
N ARG A 102 -12.80 -18.17 10.61
CA ARG A 102 -13.51 -18.75 11.77
C ARG A 102 -13.12 -18.05 13.07
N THR A 103 -11.83 -17.80 13.27
CA THR A 103 -11.31 -17.11 14.46
C THR A 103 -11.84 -15.68 14.54
N GLN A 104 -11.77 -14.94 13.43
CA GLN A 104 -12.29 -13.58 13.34
C GLN A 104 -13.79 -13.53 13.67
N ARG A 105 -14.61 -14.42 13.09
CA ARG A 105 -16.05 -14.48 13.37
C ARG A 105 -16.36 -14.87 14.81
N ALA A 106 -15.60 -15.79 15.40
CA ALA A 106 -15.76 -16.15 16.80
C ALA A 106 -15.46 -14.96 17.72
N LEU A 107 -14.40 -14.20 17.46
CA LEU A 107 -14.05 -12.98 18.20
C LEU A 107 -15.10 -11.88 18.03
N GLU A 108 -15.63 -11.69 16.82
CA GLU A 108 -16.71 -10.74 16.53
C GLU A 108 -17.97 -11.05 17.37
N VAL A 109 -18.42 -12.32 17.32
CA VAL A 109 -19.60 -12.78 18.05
C VAL A 109 -19.37 -12.70 19.56
N ALA A 110 -18.20 -13.12 20.04
CA ALA A 110 -17.84 -13.05 21.45
C ALA A 110 -17.80 -11.60 21.95
N GLY A 111 -17.11 -10.70 21.26
CA GLY A 111 -17.03 -9.29 21.64
C GLY A 111 -18.41 -8.63 21.70
N ARG A 112 -19.23 -8.85 20.67
CA ARG A 112 -20.60 -8.31 20.63
C ARG A 112 -21.52 -8.92 21.68
N GLY A 113 -21.40 -10.22 21.96
CA GLY A 113 -22.15 -10.90 23.01
C GLY A 113 -21.75 -10.46 24.42
N LEU A 114 -20.45 -10.26 24.66
CA LEU A 114 -19.94 -9.82 25.96
C LEU A 114 -20.39 -8.39 26.32
N PHE A 115 -20.73 -7.55 25.34
CA PHE A 115 -21.25 -6.22 25.64
C PHE A 115 -22.53 -6.23 26.47
N TYR A 116 -23.35 -7.28 26.38
CA TYR A 116 -24.54 -7.47 27.22
C TYR A 116 -24.24 -7.70 28.70
N LEU A 117 -22.98 -7.99 29.03
CA LEU A 117 -22.48 -8.24 30.39
C LEU A 117 -21.44 -7.19 30.84
N SER A 118 -21.31 -6.09 30.10
CA SER A 118 -20.30 -5.03 30.33
C SER A 118 -20.32 -4.40 31.71
N PHE A 119 -21.46 -4.44 32.40
CA PHE A 119 -21.61 -3.88 33.73
C PHE A 119 -20.86 -4.66 34.82
N ILE A 120 -20.32 -5.85 34.49
CA ILE A 120 -19.53 -6.68 35.39
C ILE A 120 -18.04 -6.51 35.03
N PRO A 121 -17.21 -5.82 35.83
CA PRO A 121 -15.77 -5.76 35.59
C PRO A 121 -15.11 -7.15 35.70
N PRO A 122 -14.14 -7.52 34.84
CA PRO A 122 -13.56 -6.76 33.71
C PRO A 122 -14.20 -7.08 32.34
N VAL A 123 -15.45 -7.55 32.28
CA VAL A 123 -16.09 -8.06 31.04
C VAL A 123 -16.09 -7.05 29.90
N TRP A 124 -16.28 -5.75 30.18
CA TRP A 124 -16.19 -4.72 29.13
C TRP A 124 -14.82 -4.70 28.43
N LEU A 125 -13.72 -4.88 29.18
CA LEU A 125 -12.38 -4.95 28.60
C LEU A 125 -12.20 -6.19 27.73
N ALA A 126 -12.76 -7.33 28.15
CA ALA A 126 -12.77 -8.55 27.34
C ALA A 126 -13.60 -8.38 26.06
N ALA A 127 -14.75 -7.70 26.14
CA ALA A 127 -15.60 -7.39 24.99
C ALA A 127 -14.86 -6.51 23.97
N VAL A 128 -14.24 -5.42 24.44
CA VAL A 128 -13.43 -4.52 23.63
C VAL A 128 -12.23 -5.23 23.02
N GLY A 129 -11.50 -6.03 23.81
CA GLY A 129 -10.34 -6.78 23.34
C GLY A 129 -10.71 -7.77 22.24
N ALA A 130 -11.78 -8.56 22.44
CA ALA A 130 -12.26 -9.49 21.42
C ALA A 130 -12.70 -8.78 20.14
N LEU A 131 -13.47 -7.69 20.26
CA LEU A 131 -13.93 -6.93 19.10
C LEU A 131 -12.76 -6.23 18.36
N ALA A 132 -11.81 -5.65 19.09
CA ALA A 132 -10.64 -5.02 18.50
C ALA A 132 -9.80 -6.03 17.70
N MET A 133 -9.58 -7.22 18.26
CA MET A 133 -8.86 -8.30 17.59
C MET A 133 -9.60 -8.81 16.35
N SER A 134 -10.93 -8.97 16.43
CA SER A 134 -11.77 -9.28 15.27
C SER A 134 -11.57 -8.26 14.14
N LYS A 135 -11.66 -6.96 14.46
CA LYS A 135 -11.52 -5.88 13.48
C LYS A 135 -10.11 -5.79 12.89
N ILE A 136 -9.06 -6.02 13.69
CA ILE A 136 -7.67 -6.07 13.22
C ILE A 136 -7.49 -7.21 12.21
N ILE A 137 -7.98 -8.41 12.53
CA ILE A 137 -7.88 -9.58 11.65
C ILE A 137 -8.70 -9.39 10.37
N ASP A 138 -9.94 -8.86 10.46
CA ASP A 138 -10.77 -8.55 9.30
C ASP A 138 -10.09 -7.54 8.37
N ASN A 139 -9.44 -6.51 8.95
CA ASN A 139 -8.79 -5.47 8.18
C ASN A 139 -7.51 -5.97 7.49
N LEU A 140 -6.57 -6.55 8.23
CA LEU A 140 -5.21 -6.81 7.77
C LEU A 140 -5.03 -8.23 7.21
N GLU A 141 -5.46 -9.26 7.94
CA GLU A 141 -5.19 -10.64 7.53
C GLU A 141 -6.19 -11.16 6.49
N ILE A 142 -7.43 -10.66 6.53
CA ILE A 142 -8.49 -11.03 5.59
C ILE A 142 -8.61 -9.97 4.49
N GLY A 143 -9.11 -8.78 4.80
CA GLY A 143 -9.59 -7.83 3.80
C GLY A 143 -8.49 -7.28 2.91
N HIS A 144 -7.40 -6.80 3.49
CA HIS A 144 -6.21 -6.36 2.75
C HIS A 144 -5.68 -7.46 1.81
N ASN A 145 -5.43 -8.65 2.36
CA ASN A 145 -4.86 -9.78 1.64
C ASN A 145 -5.78 -10.30 0.52
N VAL A 146 -7.08 -10.40 0.78
CA VAL A 146 -8.07 -10.79 -0.25
C VAL A 146 -8.14 -9.75 -1.36
N MET A 147 -8.14 -8.46 -1.04
CA MET A 147 -8.18 -7.41 -2.06
C MET A 147 -6.90 -7.30 -2.89
N HIS A 148 -5.77 -7.79 -2.39
CA HIS A 148 -4.54 -7.98 -3.18
C HIS A 148 -4.62 -9.14 -4.18
N GLY A 149 -5.71 -9.91 -4.21
CA GLY A 149 -5.86 -11.04 -5.13
C GLY A 149 -5.22 -12.33 -4.63
N GLN A 150 -4.69 -12.34 -3.41
CA GLN A 150 -3.93 -13.46 -2.87
C GLN A 150 -4.71 -14.78 -2.81
N TYR A 151 -6.05 -14.70 -2.76
CA TYR A 151 -6.93 -15.86 -2.69
C TYR A 151 -7.80 -16.05 -3.94
N ASP A 152 -7.55 -15.31 -5.03
CA ASP A 152 -8.35 -15.41 -6.26
C ASP A 152 -8.25 -16.79 -6.93
N PHE A 153 -7.15 -17.52 -6.70
CA PHE A 153 -6.96 -18.90 -7.16
C PHE A 153 -8.00 -19.87 -6.58
N MET A 154 -8.64 -19.53 -5.46
CA MET A 154 -9.68 -20.37 -4.85
C MET A 154 -10.98 -20.35 -5.66
N HIS A 155 -11.18 -19.36 -6.54
CA HIS A 155 -12.40 -19.14 -7.32
C HIS A 155 -13.69 -19.05 -6.46
N GLU A 156 -13.55 -18.58 -5.23
CA GLU A 156 -14.66 -18.41 -4.30
C GLU A 156 -15.07 -16.94 -4.20
N ARG A 157 -16.36 -16.66 -4.38
CA ARG A 157 -16.88 -15.28 -4.34
C ARG A 157 -16.54 -14.54 -3.04
N GLY A 158 -16.52 -15.24 -1.91
CA GLY A 158 -16.19 -14.68 -0.60
C GLY A 158 -14.74 -14.28 -0.40
N PHE A 159 -13.84 -14.70 -1.31
CA PHE A 159 -12.40 -14.39 -1.28
C PHE A 159 -11.91 -13.81 -2.61
N ASN A 160 -12.82 -13.32 -3.45
CA ASN A 160 -12.48 -12.76 -4.74
C ASN A 160 -12.22 -11.26 -4.64
N SER A 161 -11.01 -10.83 -4.97
CA SER A 161 -10.51 -9.46 -4.85
C SER A 161 -11.38 -8.41 -5.54
N ARG A 162 -12.08 -8.78 -6.61
CA ARG A 162 -12.88 -7.85 -7.45
C ARG A 162 -14.22 -7.50 -6.84
N VAL A 163 -14.74 -8.34 -5.96
CA VAL A 163 -16.09 -8.19 -5.37
C VAL A 163 -16.08 -8.21 -3.85
N PHE A 164 -14.93 -8.47 -3.23
CA PHE A 164 -14.79 -8.48 -1.79
C PHE A 164 -14.97 -7.06 -1.21
N GLU A 165 -15.65 -6.99 -0.07
CA GLU A 165 -15.86 -5.75 0.69
C GLU A 165 -15.58 -6.01 2.17
N TRP A 166 -14.65 -5.26 2.74
CA TRP A 166 -14.23 -5.36 4.14
C TRP A 166 -15.00 -4.44 5.10
N ASP A 167 -14.78 -4.65 6.41
CA ASP A 167 -15.30 -3.82 7.50
C ASP A 167 -14.44 -2.57 7.78
N MET A 168 -14.17 -1.77 6.75
CA MET A 168 -13.52 -0.46 6.84
C MET A 168 -14.31 0.61 6.08
N ALA A 169 -14.07 1.88 6.41
CA ALA A 169 -14.69 3.04 5.74
C ALA A 169 -14.24 3.20 4.28
N VAL A 170 -13.07 2.68 3.93
CA VAL A 170 -12.50 2.72 2.58
C VAL A 170 -13.24 1.75 1.66
N GLN A 171 -13.63 2.18 0.46
CA GLN A 171 -14.23 1.31 -0.55
C GLN A 171 -13.17 0.41 -1.21
N SER A 172 -13.55 -0.84 -1.52
CA SER A 172 -12.60 -1.80 -2.11
C SER A 172 -12.10 -1.39 -3.49
N ASP A 173 -12.93 -0.72 -4.30
CA ASP A 173 -12.58 -0.27 -5.65
C ASP A 173 -11.53 0.85 -5.64
N LEU A 174 -11.71 1.83 -4.75
CA LEU A 174 -10.75 2.89 -4.54
C LEU A 174 -9.45 2.35 -3.93
N TRP A 175 -9.54 1.44 -2.96
CA TRP A 175 -8.36 0.79 -2.38
C TRP A 175 -7.53 0.04 -3.44
N ARG A 176 -8.17 -0.73 -4.34
CA ARG A 176 -7.47 -1.42 -5.42
C ARG A 176 -6.73 -0.46 -6.35
N TYR A 177 -7.27 0.74 -6.59
CA TYR A 177 -6.58 1.74 -7.41
C TYR A 177 -5.47 2.45 -6.64
N SER A 178 -5.76 3.02 -5.48
CA SER A 178 -4.80 3.81 -4.69
C SER A 178 -3.68 2.94 -4.13
N HIS A 179 -4.03 1.79 -3.56
CA HIS A 179 -3.05 0.96 -2.88
C HIS A 179 -2.45 -0.07 -3.84
N ASN A 180 -3.25 -0.92 -4.48
CA ASN A 180 -2.67 -2.01 -5.28
C ASN A 180 -2.04 -1.52 -6.60
N TYR A 181 -2.57 -0.47 -7.23
CA TYR A 181 -1.95 0.08 -8.43
C TYR A 181 -0.95 1.17 -8.09
N ARG A 182 -1.37 2.30 -7.50
CA ARG A 182 -0.46 3.45 -7.30
C ARG A 182 0.66 3.11 -6.31
N HIS A 183 0.32 2.70 -5.10
CA HIS A 183 1.32 2.41 -4.08
C HIS A 183 2.23 1.24 -4.45
N HIS A 184 1.70 0.04 -4.74
CA HIS A 184 2.56 -1.13 -5.05
C HIS A 184 3.36 -1.01 -6.36
N THR A 185 2.88 -0.27 -7.37
CA THR A 185 3.67 -0.07 -8.61
C THR A 185 4.77 0.97 -8.39
N PHE A 186 4.44 2.06 -7.71
CA PHE A 186 5.29 3.24 -7.56
C PHE A 186 5.73 3.46 -6.11
N THR A 187 5.94 2.38 -5.36
CA THR A 187 6.27 2.42 -3.93
C THR A 187 7.35 3.44 -3.63
N ASN A 188 7.05 4.34 -2.71
CA ASN A 188 7.94 5.40 -2.27
C ASN A 188 8.41 6.39 -3.37
N VAL A 189 7.80 6.39 -4.56
CA VAL A 189 8.03 7.41 -5.59
C VAL A 189 7.18 8.65 -5.27
N ALA A 190 7.84 9.77 -5.00
CA ALA A 190 7.23 11.06 -4.71
C ALA A 190 6.22 11.44 -5.81
N ASP A 191 5.09 12.02 -5.40
CA ASP A 191 3.94 12.41 -6.23
C ASP A 191 3.18 11.26 -6.95
N GLN A 192 3.79 10.09 -7.13
CA GLN A 192 3.11 8.89 -7.66
C GLN A 192 2.47 8.07 -6.55
N ASP A 193 3.20 7.80 -5.48
CA ASP A 193 2.73 7.12 -4.28
C ASP A 193 2.36 8.14 -3.21
N ARG A 194 1.05 8.37 -3.08
CA ARG A 194 0.52 9.32 -2.11
C ARG A 194 0.43 8.76 -0.70
N ASP A 195 0.62 7.44 -0.53
CA ASP A 195 0.71 6.85 0.80
C ASP A 195 1.98 7.38 1.50
N ILE A 196 2.96 7.91 0.75
CA ILE A 196 4.03 8.78 1.25
C ILE A 196 3.44 10.11 1.77
N GLY A 197 3.25 10.18 3.08
CA GLY A 197 2.79 11.40 3.75
C GLY A 197 1.31 11.74 3.57
N PHE A 198 0.51 10.86 2.93
CA PHE A 198 -0.95 11.00 2.81
C PHE A 198 -1.38 12.35 2.21
N GLY A 199 -0.57 12.89 1.29
CA GLY A 199 -0.76 14.20 0.65
C GLY A 199 -0.53 15.43 1.54
N VAL A 200 -0.58 15.29 2.87
CA VAL A 200 -0.55 16.41 3.82
C VAL A 200 0.76 16.56 4.58
N MET A 201 1.52 15.47 4.77
CA MET A 201 2.80 15.49 5.47
C MET A 201 3.97 15.61 4.49
N ARG A 202 5.06 16.20 4.96
CA ARG A 202 6.35 16.13 4.26
C ARG A 202 7.08 14.86 4.69
N MET A 203 7.16 13.88 3.80
CA MET A 203 7.81 12.58 4.02
C MET A 203 8.96 12.30 3.04
N ASP A 204 9.36 13.32 2.30
CA ASP A 204 10.46 13.29 1.36
C ASP A 204 11.34 14.54 1.58
N GLU A 205 12.66 14.37 1.50
CA GLU A 205 13.62 15.45 1.72
C GLU A 205 13.67 16.43 0.53
N ASP A 206 13.39 15.94 -0.67
CA ASP A 206 13.42 16.75 -1.89
C ASP A 206 12.18 17.65 -2.03
N ARG A 207 11.11 17.34 -1.30
CA ARG A 207 9.93 18.22 -1.21
C ARG A 207 10.31 19.54 -0.53
N PRO A 208 10.07 20.71 -1.17
CA PRO A 208 10.36 22.02 -0.56
C PRO A 208 9.67 22.18 0.79
N TRP A 209 10.41 22.66 1.79
CA TRP A 209 9.86 22.86 3.12
C TRP A 209 8.98 24.12 3.19
N HIS A 210 7.90 24.04 3.98
CA HIS A 210 6.97 25.12 4.27
C HIS A 210 6.63 25.10 5.79
N PRO A 211 6.42 26.25 6.46
CA PRO A 211 6.13 26.31 7.90
C PRO A 211 4.97 25.43 8.38
N PHE A 212 4.01 25.14 7.50
CA PHE A 212 2.93 24.19 7.77
C PHE A 212 3.44 22.80 8.22
N PHE A 213 4.59 22.34 7.73
CA PHE A 213 5.14 21.03 8.07
C PHE A 213 5.65 20.92 9.50
N LEU A 214 5.72 22.02 10.27
CA LEU A 214 5.87 21.92 11.72
C LEU A 214 4.72 21.11 12.37
N LEU A 215 3.58 21.00 11.68
CA LEU A 215 2.45 20.18 12.11
C LEU A 215 2.60 18.69 11.74
N ASN A 216 3.65 18.25 11.06
CA ASN A 216 3.87 16.84 10.67
C ASN A 216 3.57 15.85 11.82
N PRO A 217 4.09 16.02 13.06
CA PRO A 217 3.80 15.08 14.16
C PRO A 217 2.32 15.06 14.55
N VAL A 218 1.66 16.21 14.50
CA VAL A 218 0.22 16.35 14.79
C VAL A 218 -0.59 15.68 13.68
N LEU A 219 -0.26 15.95 12.42
CA LEU A 219 -0.90 15.35 11.25
C LEU A 219 -0.73 13.83 11.25
N GLY A 220 0.48 13.32 11.52
CA GLY A 220 0.75 11.89 11.65
C GLY A 220 -0.09 11.25 12.77
N THR A 221 -0.23 11.95 13.90
CA THR A 221 -1.05 11.46 15.03
C THR A 221 -2.52 11.39 14.65
N LEU A 222 -3.03 12.43 13.97
CA LEU A 222 -4.40 12.45 13.48
C LEU A 222 -4.64 11.33 12.46
N ILE A 223 -3.70 11.10 11.54
CA ILE A 223 -3.75 10.00 10.57
C ILE A 223 -3.84 8.65 11.28
N VAL A 224 -2.98 8.39 12.26
CA VAL A 224 -2.98 7.08 12.95
C VAL A 224 -4.24 6.88 13.82
N VAL A 225 -4.73 7.91 14.50
CA VAL A 225 -5.95 7.82 15.34
C VAL A 225 -7.21 7.65 14.49
N TRP A 226 -7.29 8.36 13.37
CA TRP A 226 -8.46 8.40 12.47
C TRP A 226 -8.23 7.63 11.16
N PHE A 227 -7.32 6.64 11.20
CA PHE A 227 -6.79 5.97 10.01
C PHE A 227 -7.86 5.58 9.00
N GLU A 228 -8.88 4.83 9.41
CA GLU A 228 -9.92 4.39 8.47
C GLU A 228 -10.64 5.54 7.75
N TRP A 229 -10.90 6.64 8.46
CA TRP A 229 -11.70 7.75 7.97
C TRP A 229 -10.87 8.66 7.07
N LEU A 230 -9.64 8.96 7.49
CA LEU A 230 -8.72 9.78 6.73
C LEU A 230 -8.20 9.03 5.51
N THR A 231 -7.94 7.73 5.60
CA THR A 231 -7.63 6.90 4.43
C THR A 231 -8.82 6.85 3.47
N ALA A 232 -10.05 6.75 3.97
CA ALA A 232 -11.23 6.81 3.09
C ALA A 232 -11.31 8.14 2.32
N LEU A 233 -10.97 9.26 2.96
CA LEU A 233 -10.89 10.58 2.29
C LEU A 233 -9.70 10.69 1.34
N HIS A 234 -8.55 10.14 1.71
CA HIS A 234 -7.32 10.10 0.90
C HIS A 234 -7.54 9.37 -0.42
N VAL A 235 -8.22 8.22 -0.40
CA VAL A 235 -8.48 7.46 -1.63
C VAL A 235 -9.58 8.06 -2.53
N LEU A 236 -10.37 9.02 -2.02
CA LEU A 236 -11.43 9.68 -2.81
C LEU A 236 -10.89 10.57 -3.92
N GLU A 237 -9.58 10.79 -3.97
CA GLU A 237 -9.01 11.80 -4.84
C GLU A 237 -9.47 11.67 -6.28
N LEU A 238 -10.12 12.76 -6.69
CA LEU A 238 -10.42 13.11 -8.05
C LEU A 238 -9.07 13.35 -8.71
N ASP A 239 -8.49 12.28 -9.26
CA ASP A 239 -7.28 12.33 -10.06
C ASP A 239 -7.31 13.58 -10.97
N HIS A 240 -6.19 14.28 -11.13
CA HIS A 240 -6.15 15.54 -11.90
C HIS A 240 -6.61 15.36 -13.36
N SER A 241 -6.73 14.12 -13.83
CA SER A 241 -7.40 13.68 -15.07
C SER A 241 -8.92 13.93 -15.09
N VAL A 242 -9.53 14.33 -13.97
CA VAL A 242 -10.93 14.73 -13.85
C VAL A 242 -11.17 16.18 -14.30
N VAL A 243 -10.11 16.93 -14.61
CA VAL A 243 -10.13 18.29 -15.16
C VAL A 243 -10.62 18.25 -16.62
N GLY A 244 -11.95 18.18 -16.76
CA GLY A 244 -12.69 18.17 -18.02
C GLY A 244 -14.15 17.78 -17.78
N GLY A 245 -15.07 18.76 -17.73
CA GLY A 245 -16.50 18.57 -17.45
C GLY A 245 -16.97 19.27 -16.17
N ASP A 246 -18.26 19.15 -15.82
CA ASP A 246 -18.85 19.80 -14.64
C ASP A 246 -18.30 19.18 -13.33
N THR A 247 -17.32 19.86 -12.73
CA THR A 247 -16.68 19.52 -11.48
C THR A 247 -17.68 19.27 -10.35
N LYS A 248 -18.82 19.99 -10.30
CA LYS A 248 -19.82 19.83 -9.22
C LYS A 248 -20.53 18.49 -9.32
N ALA A 249 -20.93 18.08 -10.53
CA ALA A 249 -21.59 16.80 -10.75
C ALA A 249 -20.68 15.61 -10.39
N LYS A 250 -19.38 15.73 -10.66
CA LYS A 250 -18.39 14.70 -10.32
C LYS A 250 -18.10 14.63 -8.82
N VAL A 251 -17.89 15.77 -8.16
CA VAL A 251 -17.74 15.85 -6.70
C VAL A 251 -18.96 15.25 -6.00
N LYS A 252 -20.17 15.57 -6.47
CA LYS A 252 -21.41 15.00 -5.91
C LYS A 252 -21.42 13.46 -5.99
N LYS A 253 -21.05 12.89 -7.15
CA LYS A 253 -21.00 11.43 -7.32
C LYS A 253 -19.98 10.78 -6.38
N VAL A 254 -18.79 11.37 -6.25
CA VAL A 254 -17.76 10.88 -5.32
C VAL A 254 -18.24 10.92 -3.87
N VAL A 255 -18.84 12.04 -3.44
CA VAL A 255 -19.41 12.17 -2.09
C VAL A 255 -20.56 11.18 -1.87
N GLN A 256 -21.41 10.93 -2.85
CA GLN A 256 -22.48 9.93 -2.76
C GLN A 256 -21.91 8.51 -2.63
N HIS A 257 -20.92 8.15 -3.44
CA HIS A 257 -20.21 6.86 -3.36
C HIS A 257 -19.52 6.70 -2.00
N TRP A 258 -18.97 7.79 -1.46
CA TRP A 258 -18.37 7.84 -0.15
C TRP A 258 -19.36 7.52 0.97
N TRP A 259 -20.47 8.27 1.01
CA TRP A 259 -21.52 8.09 2.00
C TRP A 259 -22.21 6.72 1.91
N ALA A 260 -22.31 6.14 0.71
CA ALA A 260 -22.88 4.81 0.51
C ALA A 260 -22.10 3.71 1.25
N LYS A 261 -20.79 3.86 1.43
CA LYS A 261 -19.96 2.92 2.22
C LYS A 261 -19.94 3.29 3.70
N ILE A 262 -19.79 4.57 4.00
CA ILE A 262 -19.58 5.05 5.37
C ILE A 262 -20.83 4.98 6.23
N ALA A 263 -21.98 5.42 5.72
CA ALA A 263 -23.19 5.50 6.52
C ALA A 263 -23.62 4.12 7.07
N PRO A 264 -23.66 3.04 6.26
CA PRO A 264 -24.00 1.72 6.80
C PRO A 264 -23.04 1.25 7.90
N GLN A 265 -21.73 1.49 7.76
CA GLN A 265 -20.75 1.09 8.77
C GLN A 265 -20.88 1.88 10.06
N ALA A 266 -21.02 3.21 9.96
CA ALA A 266 -21.22 4.07 11.11
C ALA A 266 -22.54 3.76 11.83
N ILE A 267 -23.64 3.55 11.08
CA ILE A 267 -24.93 3.17 11.66
C ILE A 267 -24.83 1.81 12.35
N LYS A 268 -24.17 0.83 11.72
CA LYS A 268 -23.98 -0.50 12.30
C LYS A 268 -23.26 -0.41 13.66
N ASP A 269 -22.08 0.20 13.69
CA ASP A 269 -21.22 0.17 14.88
C ASP A 269 -21.65 1.18 15.97
N TYR A 270 -22.21 2.34 15.60
CA TYR A 270 -22.51 3.41 16.56
C TYR A 270 -24.00 3.57 16.88
N VAL A 271 -24.90 2.92 16.16
CA VAL A 271 -26.35 3.00 16.40
C VAL A 271 -26.96 1.62 16.62
N PHE A 272 -26.84 0.71 15.64
CA PHE A 272 -27.52 -0.58 15.66
C PHE A 272 -27.07 -1.46 16.83
N PHE A 273 -25.78 -1.76 16.95
CA PHE A 273 -25.29 -2.60 18.05
C PHE A 273 -25.47 -1.97 19.45
N PRO A 274 -25.18 -0.67 19.64
CA PRO A 274 -25.52 -0.01 20.90
C PRO A 274 -27.02 -0.05 21.23
N ALA A 275 -27.90 0.19 20.26
CA ALA A 275 -29.36 0.12 20.47
C ALA A 275 -29.83 -1.29 20.85
N LEU A 276 -29.25 -2.33 20.27
CA LEU A 276 -29.53 -3.72 20.62
C LEU A 276 -29.16 -4.08 22.08
N SER A 277 -28.27 -3.32 22.70
CA SER A 277 -27.88 -3.50 24.11
C SER A 277 -28.79 -2.77 25.11
N GLY A 278 -29.81 -2.04 24.64
CA GLY A 278 -30.81 -1.39 25.48
C GLY A 278 -30.18 -0.38 26.47
N PRO A 279 -30.41 -0.49 27.79
CA PRO A 279 -29.83 0.41 28.78
C PRO A 279 -28.29 0.45 28.78
N LEU A 280 -27.63 -0.58 28.25
CA LEU A 280 -26.17 -0.64 28.13
C LEU A 280 -25.63 0.12 26.89
N PHE A 281 -26.50 0.82 26.15
CA PHE A 281 -26.13 1.60 24.96
C PHE A 281 -24.83 2.40 25.13
N PRO A 282 -24.64 3.20 26.21
CA PRO A 282 -23.43 4.00 26.33
C PRO A 282 -22.15 3.15 26.45
N LEU A 283 -22.22 1.99 27.11
CA LEU A 283 -21.09 1.09 27.29
C LEU A 283 -20.74 0.38 25.97
N THR A 284 -21.74 -0.08 25.23
CA THR A 284 -21.55 -0.71 23.91
C THR A 284 -21.04 0.30 22.87
N PHE A 285 -21.59 1.52 22.87
CA PHE A 285 -21.11 2.63 22.04
C PHE A 285 -19.65 2.93 22.31
N ALA A 286 -19.29 3.16 23.59
CA ALA A 286 -17.92 3.44 23.99
C ALA A 286 -16.98 2.27 23.67
N GLY A 287 -17.44 1.03 23.83
CA GLY A 287 -16.69 -0.16 23.51
C GLY A 287 -16.41 -0.33 22.02
N ASN A 288 -17.42 -0.12 21.17
CA ASN A 288 -17.25 -0.13 19.71
C ASN A 288 -16.30 0.98 19.24
N ALA A 289 -16.45 2.20 19.77
CA ALA A 289 -15.54 3.31 19.48
C ALA A 289 -14.10 2.98 19.89
N THR A 290 -13.91 2.41 21.09
CA THR A 290 -12.60 2.03 21.60
C THR A 290 -11.98 0.91 20.75
N ALA A 291 -12.74 -0.11 20.36
CA ALA A 291 -12.25 -1.16 19.47
C ALA A 291 -11.82 -0.63 18.10
N ASN A 292 -12.58 0.32 17.52
CA ASN A 292 -12.20 0.98 16.27
C ASN A 292 -10.94 1.84 16.42
N ILE A 293 -10.80 2.59 17.53
CA ILE A 293 -9.59 3.36 17.82
C ILE A 293 -8.38 2.44 17.98
N ILE A 294 -8.50 1.32 18.71
CA ILE A 294 -7.41 0.34 18.85
C ILE A 294 -6.98 -0.18 17.48
N ARG A 295 -7.94 -0.55 16.61
CA ARG A 295 -7.64 -1.01 15.26
C ARG A 295 -6.97 0.08 14.42
N ASN A 296 -7.44 1.33 14.48
CA ASN A 296 -6.81 2.45 13.76
C ASN A 296 -5.37 2.69 14.22
N LEU A 297 -5.16 2.76 15.54
CA LEU A 297 -3.83 2.91 16.12
C LEU A 297 -2.91 1.77 15.69
N TRP A 298 -3.39 0.53 15.71
CA TRP A 298 -2.61 -0.62 15.28
C TRP A 298 -2.23 -0.53 13.81
N VAL A 299 -3.22 -0.45 12.92
CA VAL A 299 -3.04 -0.47 11.47
C VAL A 299 -2.23 0.74 10.99
N GLY A 300 -2.57 1.94 11.45
CA GLY A 300 -1.89 3.16 11.04
C GLY A 300 -0.41 3.19 11.43
N ASN A 301 -0.06 2.68 12.62
CA ASN A 301 1.34 2.57 13.01
C ASN A 301 2.09 1.52 12.19
N LEU A 302 1.47 0.39 11.84
CA LEU A 302 2.11 -0.63 10.99
C LEU A 302 2.41 -0.09 9.59
N VAL A 303 1.49 0.67 8.99
CA VAL A 303 1.73 1.34 7.70
C VAL A 303 2.91 2.28 7.77
N PHE A 304 3.02 3.10 8.83
CA PHE A 304 4.16 3.99 9.01
C PHE A 304 5.48 3.21 9.17
N CYS A 305 5.46 2.08 9.88
CA CYS A 305 6.63 1.22 10.07
C CYS A 305 7.08 0.50 8.79
N GLY A 306 6.22 0.34 7.78
CA GLY A 306 6.60 -0.32 6.54
C GLY A 306 7.38 0.58 5.57
N HIS A 307 7.14 1.90 5.62
CA HIS A 307 7.57 2.83 4.57
C HIS A 307 8.45 3.98 5.04
N PHE A 308 8.32 4.39 6.29
CA PHE A 308 8.99 5.56 6.84
C PHE A 308 10.14 5.32 7.82
N PRO A 309 10.49 4.10 8.26
CA PRO A 309 11.65 3.96 9.12
C PRO A 309 12.95 4.48 8.52
N ALA A 310 13.94 4.63 9.39
CA ALA A 310 15.30 4.88 8.95
C ALA A 310 15.75 3.75 8.00
N GLY A 311 16.35 4.14 6.87
CA GLY A 311 16.79 3.19 5.84
C GLY A 311 15.80 2.94 4.70
N SER A 312 14.52 3.33 4.85
CA SER A 312 13.54 3.31 3.73
C SER A 312 13.71 4.52 2.83
N GLN A 313 14.02 4.29 1.56
CA GLN A 313 14.33 5.33 0.58
C GLN A 313 13.05 5.88 -0.08
N THR A 314 13.09 7.16 -0.47
CA THR A 314 12.14 7.81 -1.38
C THR A 314 12.77 7.96 -2.76
N PHE A 315 11.94 8.01 -3.79
CA PHE A 315 12.35 8.05 -5.19
C PHE A 315 11.60 9.18 -5.91
N SER A 316 12.10 9.63 -7.04
CA SER A 316 11.48 10.61 -7.91
C SER A 316 11.02 9.98 -9.22
N ASP A 317 10.21 10.70 -10.01
CA ASP A 317 9.83 10.28 -11.37
C ASP A 317 11.05 9.99 -12.27
N LYS A 318 12.19 10.64 -12.01
CA LYS A 318 13.43 10.42 -12.77
C LYS A 318 14.07 9.08 -12.46
N ASP A 319 13.96 8.60 -11.22
CA ASP A 319 14.57 7.34 -10.80
C ASP A 319 13.87 6.13 -11.44
N ILE A 320 12.61 6.28 -11.87
CA ILE A 320 11.83 5.23 -12.52
C ILE A 320 11.80 5.35 -14.06
N GLU A 321 12.48 6.34 -14.65
CA GLU A 321 12.50 6.53 -16.10
C GLU A 321 13.30 5.41 -16.78
N GLY A 322 12.61 4.58 -17.57
CA GLY A 322 13.24 3.43 -18.24
C GLY A 322 13.69 2.33 -17.26
N GLU A 323 13.00 2.23 -16.11
CA GLU A 323 13.18 1.19 -15.11
C GLU A 323 12.90 -0.20 -15.70
N THR A 324 13.86 -1.12 -15.55
CA THR A 324 13.71 -2.54 -15.84
C THR A 324 12.99 -3.26 -14.70
N ARG A 325 12.55 -4.51 -14.92
CA ARG A 325 11.94 -5.32 -13.87
C ARG A 325 12.88 -5.56 -12.68
N GLY A 326 14.17 -5.77 -12.94
CA GLY A 326 15.17 -5.93 -11.88
C GLY A 326 15.38 -4.64 -11.08
N GLU A 327 15.44 -3.49 -11.74
CA GLU A 327 15.51 -2.19 -11.07
C GLU A 327 14.25 -1.89 -10.24
N TRP A 328 13.06 -2.25 -10.74
CA TRP A 328 11.80 -2.18 -9.99
C TRP A 328 11.91 -2.98 -8.69
N TYR A 329 12.40 -4.22 -8.74
CA TYR A 329 12.60 -5.03 -7.54
C TYR A 329 13.59 -4.42 -6.55
N LEU A 330 14.70 -3.84 -7.04
CA LEU A 330 15.65 -3.13 -6.18
C LEU A 330 14.97 -1.95 -5.47
N ARG A 331 14.19 -1.14 -6.19
CA ARG A 331 13.44 -0.03 -5.61
C ARG A 331 12.48 -0.49 -4.52
N GLN A 332 11.74 -1.58 -4.74
CA GLN A 332 10.83 -2.15 -3.73
C GLN A 332 11.56 -2.54 -2.43
N ILE A 333 12.74 -3.14 -2.54
CA ILE A 333 13.57 -3.53 -1.39
C ILE A 333 14.12 -2.30 -0.67
N LEU A 334 14.61 -1.31 -1.41
CA LEU A 334 15.21 -0.10 -0.85
C LEU A 334 14.16 0.84 -0.22
N GLY A 335 12.92 0.82 -0.71
CA GLY A 335 11.81 1.63 -0.20
C GLY A 335 11.09 1.03 1.02
N SER A 336 11.25 -0.27 1.28
CA SER A 336 10.44 -0.98 2.27
C SER A 336 11.26 -1.40 3.50
N ALA A 337 10.59 -1.52 4.65
CA ALA A 337 11.18 -1.99 5.89
C ALA A 337 10.36 -3.08 6.55
N ASN A 338 11.03 -4.14 6.96
CA ASN A 338 10.47 -5.26 7.71
C ASN A 338 10.56 -5.03 9.21
N PHE A 339 9.70 -5.73 9.95
CA PHE A 339 9.78 -5.81 11.40
C PHE A 339 9.59 -7.23 11.93
N THR A 340 10.45 -7.62 12.87
CA THR A 340 10.44 -8.95 13.48
C THR A 340 9.34 -9.07 14.53
N GLY A 341 8.71 -10.25 14.62
CA GLY A 341 7.79 -10.56 15.71
C GLY A 341 7.46 -12.04 15.83
N SER A 342 6.51 -12.35 16.71
CA SER A 342 5.99 -13.71 16.86
C SER A 342 5.01 -14.06 15.73
N ARG A 343 4.68 -15.34 15.57
CA ARG A 343 3.67 -15.78 14.59
C ARG A 343 2.31 -15.09 14.77
N LEU A 344 1.82 -15.00 16.01
CA LEU A 344 0.56 -14.32 16.30
C LEU A 344 0.66 -12.84 15.93
N PHE A 345 1.79 -12.21 16.23
CA PHE A 345 2.00 -10.82 15.88
C PHE A 345 1.97 -10.60 14.36
N HIS A 346 2.58 -11.48 13.56
CA HIS A 346 2.50 -11.37 12.09
C HIS A 346 1.08 -11.61 11.56
N ILE A 347 0.30 -12.51 12.15
CA ILE A 347 -1.14 -12.65 11.83
C ILE A 347 -1.89 -11.34 12.12
N LEU A 348 -1.63 -10.72 13.27
CA LEU A 348 -2.26 -9.44 13.63
C LEU A 348 -1.78 -8.28 12.78
N SER A 349 -0.64 -8.39 12.11
CA SER A 349 -0.17 -7.39 11.17
C SER A 349 -0.63 -7.67 9.73
N GLY A 350 -1.38 -8.73 9.44
CA GLY A 350 -1.68 -9.12 8.05
C GLY A 350 -0.44 -9.63 7.30
N HIS A 351 0.58 -10.04 8.04
CA HIS A 351 1.94 -10.34 7.59
C HIS A 351 2.71 -9.16 6.96
N THR A 352 2.21 -7.92 7.09
CA THR A 352 2.93 -6.68 6.70
C THR A 352 4.22 -6.42 7.49
N GLY A 353 4.58 -7.28 8.45
CA GLY A 353 5.95 -7.33 9.01
C GLY A 353 7.02 -7.79 8.03
N HIS A 354 6.59 -8.40 6.92
CA HIS A 354 7.38 -8.74 5.75
C HIS A 354 7.04 -7.78 4.60
N GLN A 355 7.14 -6.47 4.86
CA GLN A 355 6.78 -5.41 3.92
C GLN A 355 7.59 -5.46 2.63
N VAL A 356 8.89 -5.79 2.70
CA VAL A 356 9.73 -6.00 1.52
C VAL A 356 9.12 -7.07 0.62
N GLU A 357 8.83 -8.25 1.17
CA GLU A 357 8.24 -9.35 0.39
C GLU A 357 6.82 -9.02 -0.08
N HIS A 358 6.05 -8.31 0.74
CA HIS A 358 4.72 -7.85 0.38
C HIS A 358 4.73 -6.95 -0.86
N HIS A 359 5.71 -6.05 -0.97
CA HIS A 359 5.89 -5.18 -2.13
C HIS A 359 6.48 -5.89 -3.35
N LEU A 360 7.35 -6.87 -3.13
CA LEU A 360 7.88 -7.71 -4.20
C LEU A 360 6.77 -8.59 -4.82
N PHE A 361 5.94 -9.20 -3.97
CA PHE A 361 4.97 -10.25 -4.34
C PHE A 361 3.59 -10.03 -3.67
N PRO A 362 2.90 -8.91 -3.95
CA PRO A 362 1.65 -8.57 -3.25
C PRO A 362 0.53 -9.58 -3.49
N ASP A 363 0.62 -10.34 -4.58
CA ASP A 363 -0.38 -11.32 -5.02
C ASP A 363 -0.17 -12.73 -4.45
N ILE A 364 0.86 -12.97 -3.62
CA ILE A 364 1.05 -14.23 -2.90
C ILE A 364 0.36 -14.15 -1.52
N PRO A 365 -0.36 -15.20 -1.06
CA PRO A 365 -0.88 -15.28 0.31
C PRO A 365 0.14 -14.87 1.37
N ALA A 366 -0.21 -13.82 2.13
CA ALA A 366 0.73 -13.13 3.00
C ALA A 366 1.33 -14.03 4.10
N TRP A 367 0.62 -15.09 4.47
CA TRP A 367 1.09 -16.08 5.45
C TRP A 367 2.30 -16.90 4.99
N ARG A 368 2.62 -16.88 3.69
CA ARG A 368 3.84 -17.47 3.10
C ARG A 368 5.04 -16.52 3.11
N LEU A 369 4.83 -15.22 3.30
CA LEU A 369 5.92 -14.23 3.28
C LEU A 369 7.05 -14.51 4.29
N PRO A 370 6.80 -15.10 5.49
CA PRO A 370 7.90 -15.50 6.36
C PRO A 370 8.84 -16.54 5.72
N GLU A 371 8.29 -17.50 4.96
CA GLU A 371 9.09 -18.51 4.25
C GLU A 371 9.87 -17.84 3.10
N ILE A 372 9.21 -16.96 2.34
CA ILE A 372 9.80 -16.22 1.22
C ILE A 372 10.91 -15.26 1.67
N SER A 373 10.74 -14.60 2.83
CA SER A 373 11.70 -13.62 3.33
C SER A 373 13.09 -14.20 3.56
N VAL A 374 13.19 -15.49 3.88
CA VAL A 374 14.48 -16.18 4.04
C VAL A 374 15.22 -16.25 2.70
N GLU A 375 14.49 -16.56 1.62
CA GLU A 375 15.04 -16.65 0.26
C GLU A 375 15.41 -15.26 -0.28
N VAL A 376 14.54 -14.26 -0.08
CA VAL A 376 14.79 -12.88 -0.49
C VAL A 376 15.97 -12.29 0.27
N GLN A 377 16.05 -12.49 1.59
CA GLN A 377 17.17 -12.00 2.40
C GLN A 377 18.50 -12.62 1.97
N ALA A 378 18.54 -13.93 1.71
CA ALA A 378 19.74 -14.60 1.19
C ALA A 378 20.16 -14.07 -0.19
N LEU A 379 19.19 -13.74 -1.04
CA LEU A 379 19.47 -13.12 -2.33
C LEU A 379 20.01 -11.70 -2.17
N CYS A 380 19.43 -10.88 -1.29
CA CYS A 380 19.96 -9.55 -0.97
C CYS A 380 21.40 -9.64 -0.45
N GLU A 381 21.70 -10.59 0.44
CA GLU A 381 23.06 -10.83 0.93
C GLU A 381 24.04 -11.20 -0.18
N LYS A 382 23.65 -12.09 -1.12
CA LYS A 382 24.47 -12.47 -2.30
C LYS A 382 24.91 -11.25 -3.12
N TYR A 383 24.05 -10.25 -3.29
CA TYR A 383 24.35 -9.04 -4.06
C TYR A 383 24.81 -7.85 -3.19
N GLY A 384 25.00 -8.06 -1.88
CA GLY A 384 25.41 -7.02 -0.94
C GLY A 384 24.37 -5.92 -0.71
N LEU A 385 23.11 -6.17 -1.05
CA LEU A 385 22.01 -5.22 -0.94
C LEU A 385 21.56 -5.07 0.52
N PRO A 386 21.18 -3.85 0.96
CA PRO A 386 20.62 -3.67 2.28
C PRO A 386 19.25 -4.35 2.37
N TYR A 387 18.98 -4.95 3.52
CA TYR A 387 17.70 -5.60 3.82
C TYR A 387 17.19 -5.06 5.15
N ASN A 388 16.35 -4.03 5.10
CA ASN A 388 15.95 -3.25 6.27
C ASN A 388 14.99 -4.04 7.16
N THR A 389 15.49 -4.60 8.25
CA THR A 389 14.68 -5.38 9.22
C THR A 389 15.04 -4.97 10.65
N GLY A 390 14.04 -4.78 11.50
CA GLY A 390 14.24 -4.41 12.91
C GLY A 390 13.11 -4.85 13.84
N ARG A 391 13.20 -4.55 15.13
CA ARG A 391 12.05 -4.72 16.04
C ARG A 391 10.99 -3.67 15.72
N LEU A 392 9.70 -4.00 15.88
CA LEU A 392 8.60 -3.04 15.65
C LEU A 392 8.84 -1.72 16.40
N SER A 393 9.22 -1.77 17.67
CA SER A 393 9.48 -0.58 18.48
C SER A 393 10.57 0.33 17.89
N SER A 394 11.61 -0.28 17.30
CA SER A 394 12.71 0.45 16.67
C SER A 394 12.28 1.07 15.35
N GLN A 395 11.58 0.31 14.50
CA GLN A 395 11.04 0.81 13.24
C GLN A 395 10.05 1.94 13.49
N LEU A 396 9.13 1.75 14.44
CA LEU A 396 8.13 2.75 14.81
C LEU A 396 8.77 4.03 15.35
N LEU A 397 9.71 3.91 16.29
CA LEU A 397 10.42 5.07 16.83
C LEU A 397 11.15 5.81 15.70
N SER A 398 11.83 5.10 14.81
CA SER A 398 12.56 5.72 13.71
C SER A 398 11.63 6.42 12.72
N ALA A 399 10.46 5.84 12.40
CA ALA A 399 9.45 6.45 11.56
C ALA A 399 8.93 7.77 12.18
N TRP A 400 8.61 7.77 13.48
CA TRP A 400 8.18 8.99 14.17
C TRP A 400 9.28 10.04 14.29
N VAL A 401 10.54 9.61 14.53
CA VAL A 401 11.70 10.52 14.48
C VAL A 401 11.82 11.16 13.10
N ARG A 402 11.64 10.39 12.02
CA ARG A 402 11.66 10.92 10.65
C ARG A 402 10.51 11.89 10.39
N ILE A 403 9.28 11.57 10.81
CA ILE A 403 8.12 12.49 10.73
C ILE A 403 8.44 13.84 11.40
N VAL A 404 9.02 13.81 12.61
CA VAL A 404 9.42 15.01 13.34
C VAL A 404 10.53 15.76 12.61
N LYS A 405 11.60 15.07 12.22
CA LYS A 405 12.75 15.67 11.52
C LYS A 405 12.32 16.36 10.22
N LEU A 406 11.53 15.69 9.39
CA LEU A 406 11.08 16.23 8.11
C LEU A 406 10.07 17.38 8.25
N GLY A 407 9.46 17.54 9.43
CA GLY A 407 8.64 18.69 9.78
C GLY A 407 9.45 19.95 10.13
N LEU A 408 10.72 19.80 10.54
CA LEU A 408 11.59 20.92 10.91
C LEU A 408 12.25 21.56 9.68
N PRO A 409 12.67 22.84 9.76
CA PRO A 409 13.46 23.47 8.71
C PRO A 409 14.70 22.65 8.35
N PRO A 410 15.04 22.46 7.06
CA PRO A 410 16.20 21.68 6.65
C PRO A 410 17.53 22.19 7.22
N SER A 411 17.63 23.47 7.57
CA SER A 411 18.82 24.04 8.22
C SER A 411 19.03 23.57 9.67
N TRP A 412 18.03 22.94 10.29
CA TRP A 412 18.08 22.50 11.70
C TRP A 412 18.38 21.00 11.84
N VAL A 413 18.28 20.24 10.76
CA VAL A 413 18.41 18.78 10.76
C VAL A 413 19.42 18.34 9.72
N LYS A 414 20.14 17.25 9.99
CA LYS A 414 21.01 16.65 8.98
C LYS A 414 20.15 15.79 8.03
N PRO A 415 20.44 15.82 6.71
CA PRO A 415 19.84 14.89 5.75
C PRO A 415 20.02 13.44 6.20
N GLU A 416 19.06 12.58 5.90
CA GLU A 416 19.24 11.15 6.02
C GLU A 416 20.30 10.66 5.02
N ALA A 417 21.15 9.78 5.53
CA ALA A 417 22.24 9.20 4.76
C ALA A 417 21.84 7.74 4.47
N PHE A 418 21.73 7.41 3.19
CA PHE A 418 21.37 6.07 2.74
C PHE A 418 22.56 5.42 2.04
N ARG A 419 22.64 4.09 2.10
CA ARG A 419 23.59 3.36 1.27
C ARG A 419 23.10 3.41 -0.17
N THR A 420 23.81 4.14 -1.01
CA THR A 420 23.47 4.33 -2.43
C THR A 420 23.68 3.03 -3.20
N VAL A 421 22.71 2.64 -4.03
CA VAL A 421 22.85 1.57 -5.04
C VAL A 421 22.94 2.21 -6.42
N ILE A 422 23.99 1.90 -7.16
CA ILE A 422 24.28 2.43 -8.50
C ILE A 422 24.23 1.28 -9.50
N VAL A 423 23.44 1.45 -10.56
CA VAL A 423 23.39 0.50 -11.68
C VAL A 423 24.28 1.01 -12.80
N ASP A 424 25.42 0.35 -12.96
CA ASP A 424 26.36 0.63 -14.03
C ASP A 424 25.81 0.03 -15.33
N ARG A 425 25.16 0.89 -16.13
CA ARG A 425 24.56 0.50 -17.42
C ARG A 425 25.58 0.10 -18.48
N GLY A 426 26.87 0.36 -18.24
CA GLY A 426 27.96 0.13 -19.19
C GLY A 426 27.80 0.97 -20.47
N ALA A 427 28.89 1.45 -21.05
CA ALA A 427 28.82 1.91 -22.43
C ALA A 427 28.59 0.67 -23.30
N ARG A 428 27.34 0.39 -23.70
CA ARG A 428 27.10 -0.55 -24.81
C ARG A 428 27.90 -0.01 -26.00
N ARG A 429 28.98 -0.70 -26.40
CA ARG A 429 29.62 -0.40 -27.68
C ARG A 429 28.54 -0.51 -28.74
N PRO A 430 28.30 0.52 -29.57
CA PRO A 430 27.39 0.38 -30.68
C PRO A 430 27.88 -0.78 -31.54
N SER A 431 27.02 -1.79 -31.70
CA SER A 431 27.23 -2.94 -32.58
C SER A 431 27.18 -2.52 -34.03
#